data_AF-A0A2P2NHD3-F1
#
_entry.id   AF-A0A2P2NHD3-F1
#
_cell.length_a   1.000
_cell.length_b   1.000
_cell.length_c   1.000
_cell.angle_alpha   90.00
_cell.angle_beta   90.00
_cell.angle_gamma   90.00
#
_symmetry.space_group_name_H-M   'P 1'
#
loop_
_entity.id
_entity.type
_entity.pdbx_description
1 polymer ?
#
loop_
_entity_poly.entity_id
_entity_poly.type
_entity_poly.pdbx_seq_one_letter_code
_entity_poly.pdbx_strand_id
1 'polypeptide(L)'
;MAGQSSAAAGANLMLAIYEKKTTDLDLFRPLCNYISAVYSERGGQNLEDDLRTVNQYRSNLEHQSQPSHSTARRDLLQNYFKALCLVETRFPISPDKDHVNAVIFVWYDAFKPKQKAS
;
A
#
# COMPACT_ATOMS: atom_id res chain seq x y z
N MET A 1 25.19 -46.79 33.24
CA MET A 1 24.82 -46.29 31.89
C MET A 1 23.57 -45.44 32.03
N ALA A 2 23.71 -44.16 32.40
CA ALA A 2 22.57 -43.24 32.43
C ALA A 2 22.38 -42.68 31.02
N GLY A 3 21.22 -42.95 30.42
CA GLY A 3 20.86 -42.44 29.10
C GLY A 3 20.79 -40.92 29.14
N GLN A 4 21.64 -40.26 28.36
CA GLN A 4 21.53 -38.84 28.08
C GLN A 4 20.22 -38.62 27.32
N SER A 5 19.23 -38.05 28.02
CA SER A 5 18.06 -37.48 27.37
C SER A 5 18.54 -36.28 26.57
N SER A 6 18.64 -36.42 25.24
CA SER A 6 18.82 -35.27 24.35
C SER A 6 17.60 -34.37 24.51
N ALA A 7 17.76 -33.29 25.27
CA ALA A 7 16.81 -32.19 25.24
C ALA A 7 16.77 -31.71 23.79
N ALA A 8 15.64 -31.93 23.11
CA ALA A 8 15.39 -31.33 21.82
C ALA A 8 15.60 -29.82 22.00
N ALA A 9 16.63 -29.28 21.35
CA ALA A 9 16.85 -27.85 21.32
C ALA A 9 15.53 -27.23 20.90
N GLY A 10 14.88 -26.49 21.80
CA GLY A 10 13.63 -25.80 21.52
C GLY A 10 13.92 -24.83 20.39
N ALA A 11 13.63 -25.24 19.16
CA ALA A 11 13.77 -24.37 18.01
C ALA A 11 12.83 -23.20 18.26
N ASN A 12 13.38 -22.00 18.39
CA ASN A 12 12.61 -20.77 18.50
C ASN A 12 11.85 -20.59 17.19
N LEU A 13 10.67 -21.19 17.10
CA LEU A 13 9.77 -21.10 15.97
C LEU A 13 9.08 -19.73 16.02
N MET A 14 9.53 -18.81 15.16
CA MET A 14 8.80 -17.58 14.89
C MET A 14 7.80 -17.81 13.78
N LEU A 15 6.55 -17.40 14.04
CA LEU A 15 5.51 -17.31 13.03
C LEU A 15 5.58 -15.95 12.35
N ALA A 16 5.38 -15.92 11.03
CA ALA A 16 5.29 -14.70 10.24
C ALA A 16 4.07 -14.75 9.33
N ILE A 17 3.52 -13.58 9.01
CA ILE A 17 2.43 -13.43 8.04
C ILE A 17 3.01 -12.83 6.76
N TYR A 18 2.66 -13.42 5.62
CA TYR A 18 3.09 -12.93 4.32
C TYR A 18 2.30 -11.68 3.90
N GLU A 19 2.96 -10.79 3.18
CA GLU A 19 2.30 -9.60 2.60
C GLU A 19 1.23 -10.01 1.58
N LYS A 20 0.10 -9.32 1.59
CA LYS A 20 -0.93 -9.47 0.55
C LYS A 20 -0.40 -8.92 -0.77
N LYS A 21 -0.74 -9.61 -1.87
CA LYS A 21 -0.47 -9.10 -3.22
C LYS A 21 -1.56 -8.13 -3.63
N THR A 22 -1.20 -7.19 -4.50
CA THR A 22 -2.10 -6.21 -5.07
C THR A 22 -1.82 -6.07 -6.57
N THR A 23 -2.75 -5.47 -7.31
CA THR A 23 -2.50 -5.05 -8.70
C THR A 23 -2.01 -3.61 -8.78
N ASP A 24 -1.44 -3.27 -9.93
CA ASP A 24 -1.08 -1.91 -10.30
C ASP A 24 -2.30 -0.98 -10.22
N LEU A 25 -2.09 0.22 -9.67
CA LEU A 25 -3.12 1.23 -9.50
C LEU A 25 -2.54 2.62 -9.73
N ASP A 26 -3.13 3.38 -10.65
CA ASP A 26 -2.82 4.78 -10.86
C ASP A 26 -3.65 5.66 -9.91
N LEU A 27 -2.99 6.19 -8.87
CA LEU A 27 -3.59 7.16 -7.94
C LEU A 27 -3.42 8.60 -8.42
N PHE A 28 -2.44 8.85 -9.28
CA PHE A 28 -2.04 10.21 -9.65
C PHE A 28 -3.11 10.88 -10.50
N ARG A 29 -3.50 10.23 -11.61
CA ARG A 29 -4.39 10.83 -12.60
C ARG A 29 -5.79 11.16 -12.06
N PRO A 30 -6.47 10.27 -11.31
CA PRO A 30 -7.78 10.59 -10.73
C PRO A 30 -7.74 11.77 -9.75
N LEU A 31 -6.69 11.86 -8.92
CA LEU A 31 -6.54 12.91 -7.92
C LEU A 31 -6.20 14.26 -8.57
N CYS A 32 -5.31 14.28 -9.58
CA CYS A 32 -5.02 15.49 -10.35
C CYS A 32 -6.27 16.02 -11.07
N ASN A 33 -7.04 15.13 -11.70
CA ASN A 33 -8.28 15.52 -12.39
C ASN A 33 -9.28 16.19 -11.43
N TYR A 34 -9.41 15.68 -10.20
CA TYR A 34 -10.27 16.27 -9.18
C TYR A 34 -9.79 17.67 -8.77
N ILE A 35 -8.48 17.85 -8.56
CA ILE A 35 -7.93 19.17 -8.23
C ILE A 35 -8.22 20.18 -9.33
N SER A 36 -7.97 19.82 -10.60
CA SER A 36 -8.24 20.70 -11.73
C SER A 36 -9.72 21.07 -11.85
N ALA A 37 -10.62 20.13 -11.57
CA ALA A 37 -12.06 20.36 -11.61
C ALA A 37 -12.55 21.30 -10.48
N VAL A 38 -12.00 21.19 -9.26
CA VAL A 38 -12.48 21.93 -8.08
C VAL A 38 -11.77 23.28 -7.89
N TYR A 39 -10.46 23.35 -8.14
CA TYR A 39 -9.63 24.50 -7.74
C TYR A 39 -9.09 25.33 -8.90
N SER A 40 -9.43 24.99 -10.16
CA SER A 40 -8.87 25.57 -11.39
C SER A 40 -7.36 25.31 -11.56
N GLU A 41 -6.86 25.29 -12.80
CA GLU A 41 -5.49 24.91 -13.20
C GLU A 41 -4.36 25.56 -12.36
N ARG A 42 -4.55 26.79 -11.88
CA ARG A 42 -3.52 27.55 -11.15
C ARG A 42 -3.27 27.06 -9.72
N GLY A 43 -4.23 26.36 -9.12
CA GLY A 43 -4.11 25.82 -7.75
C GLY A 43 -3.41 24.45 -7.69
N GLY A 44 -3.30 23.74 -8.82
CA GLY A 44 -2.90 22.33 -8.84
C GLY A 44 -1.39 22.06 -8.87
N GLN A 45 -0.58 23.00 -9.38
CA GLN A 45 0.86 22.76 -9.61
C GLN A 45 1.65 22.47 -8.33
N ASN A 46 1.27 23.08 -7.20
CA ASN A 46 1.94 22.83 -5.92
C ASN A 46 1.58 21.48 -5.29
N LEU A 47 0.46 20.86 -5.69
CA LEU A 47 -0.04 19.61 -5.12
C LEU A 47 0.36 18.39 -5.97
N GLU A 48 0.74 18.61 -7.22
CA GLU A 48 1.09 17.56 -8.17
C GLU A 48 2.30 16.74 -7.71
N ASP A 49 3.33 17.39 -7.13
CA ASP A 49 4.53 16.71 -6.65
C ASP A 49 4.24 15.79 -5.44
N ASP A 50 3.36 16.22 -4.54
CA ASP A 50 2.91 15.40 -3.41
C ASP A 50 2.13 14.18 -3.92
N LEU A 51 1.21 14.37 -4.88
CA LEU A 51 0.47 13.27 -5.50
C LEU A 51 1.39 12.30 -6.24
N ARG A 52 2.43 12.82 -6.92
CA ARG A 52 3.44 12.00 -7.60
C ARG A 52 4.23 11.17 -6.60
N THR A 53 4.53 11.73 -5.43
CA THR A 53 5.19 11.02 -4.32
C THR A 53 4.32 9.86 -3.81
N VAL A 54 3.01 10.08 -3.62
CA VAL A 54 2.08 9.00 -3.22
C VAL A 54 2.04 7.88 -4.27
N ASN A 55 1.98 8.25 -5.55
CA ASN A 55 1.97 7.29 -6.64
C ASN A 55 3.30 6.51 -6.74
N GLN A 56 4.42 7.18 -6.47
CA GLN A 56 5.73 6.54 -6.42
C GLN A 56 5.83 5.55 -5.26
N TYR A 57 5.32 5.91 -4.08
CA TYR A 57 5.24 4.96 -2.96
C TYR A 57 4.43 3.72 -3.35
N ARG A 58 3.29 3.90 -4.01
CA ARG A 58 2.47 2.80 -4.50
C ARG A 58 3.23 1.90 -5.48
N SER A 59 3.88 2.48 -6.48
CA SER A 59 4.65 1.72 -7.48
C SER A 59 5.84 0.97 -6.86
N ASN A 60 6.54 1.59 -5.90
CA ASN A 60 7.59 0.93 -5.14
C ASN A 60 7.05 -0.20 -4.26
N LEU A 61 5.79 -0.11 -3.83
CA LEU A 61 5.15 -1.17 -3.05
C LEU A 61 4.79 -2.39 -3.91
N GLU A 62 4.36 -2.16 -5.14
CA GLU A 62 3.97 -3.17 -6.15
C GLU A 62 5.17 -3.93 -6.70
N HIS A 63 6.25 -3.22 -7.03
CA HIS A 63 7.48 -3.81 -7.52
C HIS A 63 8.32 -4.33 -6.35
N GLN A 64 8.01 -5.56 -5.90
CA GLN A 64 8.71 -6.31 -4.84
C GLN A 64 10.17 -6.60 -5.20
N SER A 65 11.03 -5.58 -5.15
CA SER A 65 12.48 -5.71 -5.38
C SER A 65 13.27 -5.99 -4.10
N GLN A 66 12.67 -5.74 -2.92
CA GLN A 66 13.32 -5.83 -1.63
C GLN A 66 12.72 -6.95 -0.77
N PRO A 67 13.53 -7.61 0.08
CA PRO A 67 13.02 -8.57 1.06
C PRO A 67 11.96 -7.91 1.94
N SER A 68 10.83 -8.62 2.16
CA SER A 68 9.70 -8.19 3.01
C SER A 68 10.13 -7.79 4.43
N HIS A 69 11.27 -8.30 4.90
CA HIS A 69 11.79 -8.06 6.25
C HIS A 69 12.76 -6.86 6.35
N SER A 70 12.97 -6.10 5.29
CA SER A 70 13.85 -4.93 5.34
C SER A 70 13.19 -3.74 6.05
N THR A 71 13.98 -2.99 6.84
CA THR A 71 13.52 -1.74 7.48
C THR A 71 12.99 -0.74 6.45
N ALA A 72 13.63 -0.66 5.28
CA ALA A 72 13.18 0.19 4.19
C ALA A 72 11.77 -0.18 3.66
N ARG A 73 11.45 -1.47 3.55
CA ARG A 73 10.10 -1.94 3.18
C ARG A 73 9.06 -1.51 4.21
N ARG A 74 9.38 -1.68 5.50
CA ARG A 74 8.52 -1.25 6.60
C ARG A 74 8.25 0.25 6.56
N ASP A 75 9.31 1.05 6.41
CA ASP A 75 9.20 2.51 6.41
C ASP A 75 8.42 3.01 5.19
N LEU A 76 8.61 2.37 4.02
CA LEU A 76 7.81 2.64 2.83
C LEU A 76 6.32 2.35 3.04
N LEU A 77 5.97 1.20 3.62
CA LEU A 77 4.57 0.85 3.95
C LEU A 77 3.96 1.86 4.92
N GLN A 78 4.70 2.27 5.95
CA GLN A 78 4.22 3.25 6.93
C GLN A 78 4.03 4.63 6.32
N ASN A 79 4.96 5.09 5.48
CA ASN A 79 4.86 6.39 4.81
C ASN A 79 3.70 6.40 3.81
N TYR A 80 3.55 5.32 3.03
CA TYR A 80 2.41 5.17 2.13
C TYR A 80 1.08 5.17 2.88
N PHE A 81 0.97 4.44 4.00
CA PHE A 81 -0.23 4.42 4.84
C PHE A 81 -0.58 5.83 5.35
N LYS A 82 0.40 6.56 5.90
CA LYS A 82 0.20 7.95 6.37
C LYS A 82 -0.27 8.87 5.25
N ALA A 83 0.32 8.74 4.06
CA ALA A 83 -0.06 9.53 2.90
C ALA A 83 -1.50 9.22 2.46
N LEU A 84 -1.91 7.95 2.45
CA LEU A 84 -3.29 7.57 2.16
C LEU A 84 -4.28 8.15 3.17
N CYS A 85 -3.97 8.13 4.47
CA CYS A 85 -4.79 8.78 5.48
C CYS A 85 -4.96 10.29 5.23
N LEU A 86 -3.90 10.98 4.77
CA LEU A 86 -4.00 12.39 4.41
C LEU A 86 -4.87 12.59 3.15
N VAL A 87 -4.72 11.74 2.14
CA VAL A 87 -5.55 11.76 0.92
C VAL A 87 -7.02 11.59 1.27
N GLU A 88 -7.36 10.66 2.15
CA GLU A 88 -8.73 10.42 2.63
C GLU A 88 -9.38 11.68 3.22
N THR A 89 -8.61 12.53 3.92
CA THR A 89 -9.14 13.78 4.50
C THR A 89 -9.37 14.91 3.49
N ARG A 90 -8.84 14.80 2.26
CA ARG A 90 -8.83 15.88 1.26
C ARG A 90 -9.65 15.56 0.03
N PHE A 91 -9.76 14.28 -0.33
CA PHE A 91 -10.44 13.83 -1.52
C PHE A 91 -11.66 13.02 -1.14
N PRO A 92 -12.85 13.38 -1.63
CA PRO A 92 -14.02 12.55 -1.44
C PRO A 92 -13.87 11.33 -2.37
N ILE A 93 -13.65 10.15 -1.78
CA ILE A 93 -13.57 8.87 -2.50
C ILE A 93 -14.90 8.14 -2.33
N SER A 94 -15.77 8.22 -3.33
CA SER A 94 -17.01 7.42 -3.36
C SER A 94 -17.47 7.22 -4.81
N PRO A 95 -18.53 6.41 -5.04
CA PRO A 95 -19.16 6.25 -6.34
C PRO A 95 -19.90 7.50 -6.87
N ASP A 96 -20.02 8.56 -6.06
CA ASP A 96 -20.75 9.76 -6.42
C ASP A 96 -20.11 10.48 -7.61
N LYS A 97 -20.93 11.15 -8.42
CA LYS A 97 -20.52 11.73 -9.70
C LYS A 97 -19.43 12.81 -9.56
N ASP A 98 -19.43 13.54 -8.45
CA ASP A 98 -18.49 14.62 -8.19
C ASP A 98 -17.29 14.18 -7.32
N HIS A 99 -17.21 12.89 -7.01
CA HIS A 99 -16.14 12.29 -6.20
C HIS A 99 -15.09 11.60 -7.07
N VAL A 100 -13.96 11.25 -6.47
CA VAL A 100 -12.90 10.48 -7.13
C VAL A 100 -13.33 9.01 -7.22
N ASN A 101 -14.07 8.66 -8.28
CA ASN A 101 -14.66 7.33 -8.46
C ASN A 101 -13.78 6.33 -9.23
N ALA A 102 -12.63 6.76 -9.76
CA ALA A 102 -11.76 5.95 -10.62
C ALA A 102 -10.68 5.14 -9.86
N VAL A 103 -10.71 5.13 -8.53
CA VAL A 103 -9.69 4.45 -7.70
C VAL A 103 -10.24 3.12 -7.20
N ILE A 104 -9.73 2.01 -7.74
CA ILE A 104 -10.16 0.65 -7.36
C ILE A 104 -8.96 -0.14 -6.83
N PHE A 105 -8.97 -0.43 -5.54
CA PHE A 105 -7.95 -1.28 -4.92
C PHE A 105 -8.30 -2.76 -5.08
N VAL A 106 -7.41 -3.55 -5.68
CA VAL A 106 -7.55 -5.00 -5.78
C VAL A 106 -6.47 -5.67 -4.96
N TRP A 107 -6.87 -6.41 -3.94
CA TRP A 107 -5.99 -7.21 -3.09
C TRP A 107 -6.26 -8.69 -3.26
N TYR A 108 -5.23 -9.51 -3.07
CA TYR A 108 -5.33 -10.96 -3.01
C TYR A 108 -5.17 -11.45 -1.57
N ASP A 109 -5.77 -12.59 -1.26
CA ASP A 109 -5.65 -13.21 0.06
C ASP A 109 -4.18 -13.58 0.38
N ALA A 110 -3.76 -13.35 1.63
CA ALA A 110 -2.37 -13.57 2.07
C ALA A 110 -2.00 -15.06 2.11
N PHE A 111 -2.97 -15.95 2.36
CA PHE A 111 -2.79 -17.39 2.48
C PHE A 111 -3.23 -18.13 1.21
N LYS A 112 -4.13 -17.52 0.41
CA LYS A 112 -4.65 -18.03 -0.86
C LYS A 112 -4.46 -16.99 -1.98
N PRO A 113 -3.23 -16.78 -2.51
CA PRO A 113 -2.93 -15.68 -3.45
C PRO A 113 -3.68 -15.71 -4.78
N LYS A 114 -4.40 -16.79 -5.10
CA LYS A 114 -5.27 -16.91 -6.29
C LYS A 114 -6.67 -16.34 -6.06
N GLN A 115 -7.03 -16.04 -4.81
CA GLN A 115 -8.34 -15.51 -4.44
C GLN A 115 -8.22 -14.01 -4.16
N LYS A 116 -9.15 -13.23 -4.71
CA LYS A 116 -9.29 -11.84 -4.31
C LYS A 116 -9.69 -11.78 -2.84
N ALA A 117 -9.11 -10.84 -2.12
CA ALA A 117 -9.60 -10.49 -0.80
C ALA A 117 -10.97 -9.84 -0.96
N SER A 118 -11.99 -10.41 -0.31
CA SER A 118 -13.33 -9.82 -0.23
C SER A 118 -13.44 -8.85 0.94
#